data_AF-E9F2R5-F1
#
_entry.id   AF-E9F2R5-F1
#
_cell.length_a   1.000
_cell.length_b   1.000
_cell.length_c   1.000
_cell.angle_alpha   90.00
_cell.angle_beta   90.00
_cell.angle_gamma   90.00
#
_symmetry.space_group_name_H-M   'P 1'
#
loop_
_entity.id
_entity.type
_entity.pdbx_description
1 polymer ?
#
loop_
_entity_poly.entity_id
_entity_poly.type
_entity_poly.pdbx_seq_one_letter_code
_entity_poly.pdbx_strand_id
1 'polypeptide(L)'
;MGEARRIITPVLEARRAENLQALPNSQTAKKYNDAMEWVEESAKGRKYDPAVGQIAFSVAAIHTTSDMMTQLIYDLCGKDDLVKALRDEVITVLSEDGLRRTSLYKLKLIDSTMKESQRLKPMSIVSMRRVATSHISLSDATEIPKDTSIMISAHNMWDESVYPNAKEFDPYRFLYDFKLAEAERPEHER
;
A
#
# COMPACT_ATOMS: atom_id res chain seq x y z
N MET A 1 -3.97 -20.04 -16.64
CA MET A 1 -4.86 -19.06 -17.31
C MET A 1 -6.26 -19.60 -17.60
N GLY A 2 -6.42 -20.82 -18.13
CA GLY A 2 -7.77 -21.39 -18.41
C GLY A 2 -8.70 -21.43 -17.18
N GLU A 3 -8.16 -21.85 -16.04
CA GLU A 3 -8.93 -21.93 -14.79
C GLU A 3 -9.40 -20.56 -14.26
N ALA A 4 -8.52 -19.55 -14.30
CA ALA A 4 -8.88 -18.21 -13.86
C ALA A 4 -10.01 -17.60 -14.72
N ARG A 5 -9.99 -17.84 -16.05
CA ARG A 5 -11.07 -17.43 -16.95
C ARG A 5 -12.37 -18.17 -16.63
N ARG A 6 -12.30 -19.49 -16.37
CA ARG A 6 -13.45 -20.31 -15.97
C ARG A 6 -14.15 -19.76 -14.72
N ILE A 7 -13.40 -19.20 -13.77
CA ILE A 7 -13.93 -18.63 -12.53
C ILE A 7 -14.49 -17.22 -12.75
N ILE A 8 -13.75 -16.33 -13.41
CA ILE A 8 -14.13 -14.90 -13.48
C ILE A 8 -15.17 -14.58 -14.55
N THR A 9 -15.17 -15.29 -15.67
CA THR A 9 -16.05 -15.00 -16.81
C THR A 9 -17.53 -15.07 -16.43
N PRO A 10 -18.02 -16.13 -15.74
CA PRO A 10 -19.43 -16.20 -15.35
C PRO A 10 -19.86 -15.04 -14.44
N VAL A 11 -18.96 -14.57 -13.57
CA VAL A 11 -19.24 -13.43 -12.67
C VAL A 11 -19.42 -12.14 -13.48
N LEU A 12 -18.53 -11.87 -14.44
CA LEU A 12 -18.61 -10.68 -15.28
C LEU A 12 -19.80 -10.71 -16.25
N GLU A 13 -20.11 -11.89 -16.80
CA GLU A 13 -21.28 -12.07 -17.66
C GLU A 13 -22.58 -11.85 -16.90
N ALA A 14 -22.70 -12.36 -15.67
CA ALA A 14 -23.85 -12.10 -14.80
C ALA A 14 -24.03 -10.59 -14.52
N ARG A 15 -22.94 -9.89 -14.19
CA ARG A 15 -22.97 -8.42 -13.97
C ARG A 15 -23.41 -7.65 -15.22
N ARG A 16 -22.92 -8.05 -16.39
CA ARG A 16 -23.31 -7.44 -17.68
C ARG A 16 -24.79 -7.71 -17.98
N ALA A 17 -25.27 -8.92 -17.72
CA ALA A 17 -26.68 -9.28 -17.90
C ALA A 17 -27.60 -8.47 -16.97
N GLU A 18 -27.23 -8.31 -15.69
CA GLU A 18 -27.95 -7.45 -14.73
C GLU A 18 -28.07 -6.00 -15.25
N ASN A 19 -26.97 -5.44 -15.76
CA ASN A 19 -26.96 -4.07 -16.29
C ASN A 19 -27.77 -3.93 -17.58
N LEU A 20 -27.77 -4.94 -18.46
CA LEU A 20 -28.60 -4.96 -19.67
C LEU A 20 -30.10 -5.05 -19.36
N GLN A 21 -30.49 -5.70 -18.26
CA GLN A 21 -31.89 -5.78 -17.81
C GLN A 21 -32.37 -4.50 -17.12
N ALA A 22 -31.46 -3.68 -16.58
CA ALA A 22 -31.81 -2.39 -15.96
C ALA A 22 -32.11 -1.28 -16.99
N LEU A 23 -31.43 -1.31 -18.16
CA LEU A 23 -31.56 -0.30 -19.22
C LEU A 23 -33.00 -0.09 -19.76
N PRO A 24 -33.80 -1.15 -20.06
CA PRO A 24 -35.17 -0.99 -20.56
C PRO A 24 -36.15 -0.47 -19.49
N ASN A 25 -35.85 -0.69 -18.22
CA ASN A 25 -36.73 -0.37 -17.10
C ASN A 25 -36.50 1.05 -16.54
N SER A 26 -35.69 1.88 -17.22
CA SER A 26 -35.22 3.18 -16.70
C SER A 26 -34.58 3.10 -15.31
N GLN A 27 -34.10 1.91 -14.92
CA GLN A 27 -33.37 1.72 -13.68
C GLN A 27 -31.89 2.00 -13.94
N THR A 28 -31.26 2.74 -13.03
CA THR A 28 -29.80 2.95 -13.07
C THR A 28 -29.08 1.61 -13.00
N ALA A 29 -28.17 1.38 -13.94
CA ALA A 29 -27.28 0.23 -13.94
C ALA A 29 -26.59 0.09 -12.57
N LYS A 30 -26.48 -1.15 -12.09
CA LYS A 30 -25.90 -1.44 -10.79
C LYS A 30 -24.39 -1.25 -10.88
N LYS A 31 -23.89 -0.22 -10.22
CA LYS A 31 -22.46 0.06 -10.15
C LYS A 31 -21.85 -0.65 -8.95
N TYR A 32 -20.93 -1.57 -9.19
CA TYR A 32 -20.20 -2.26 -8.13
C TYR A 32 -19.04 -1.38 -7.63
N ASN A 33 -18.77 -1.43 -6.33
CA ASN A 33 -17.63 -0.72 -5.74
C ASN A 33 -16.48 -1.70 -5.46
N ASP A 34 -15.90 -2.26 -6.53
CA ASP A 34 -14.83 -3.23 -6.45
C ASP A 34 -13.83 -3.10 -7.60
N ALA A 35 -12.70 -3.82 -7.49
CA ALA A 35 -11.61 -3.76 -8.45
C ALA A 35 -12.02 -4.19 -9.87
N MET A 36 -13.00 -5.08 -10.03
CA MET A 36 -13.44 -5.52 -11.35
C MET A 36 -14.16 -4.39 -12.09
N GLU A 37 -15.03 -3.65 -11.39
CA GLU A 37 -15.68 -2.47 -11.94
C GLU A 37 -14.64 -1.38 -12.28
N TRP A 38 -13.73 -1.08 -11.35
CA TRP A 38 -12.72 -0.03 -11.55
C TRP A 38 -11.80 -0.30 -12.75
N VAL A 39 -11.51 -1.58 -13.04
CA VAL A 39 -10.72 -1.98 -14.22
C VAL A 39 -11.49 -1.72 -15.50
N GLU A 40 -12.77 -2.07 -15.56
CA GLU A 40 -13.62 -1.82 -16.73
C GLU A 40 -13.73 -0.31 -17.00
N GLU A 41 -13.93 0.50 -15.95
CA GLU A 41 -13.94 1.96 -16.07
C GLU A 41 -12.58 2.52 -16.54
N SER A 42 -11.49 1.99 -16.01
CA SER A 42 -10.12 2.40 -16.38
C SER A 42 -9.73 1.96 -17.80
N ALA A 43 -10.34 0.88 -18.30
CA ALA A 43 -10.09 0.39 -19.65
C ALA A 43 -10.57 1.40 -20.71
N LYS A 44 -11.64 2.17 -20.43
CA LYS A 44 -12.21 3.18 -21.34
C LYS A 44 -12.46 2.60 -22.75
N GLY A 45 -12.97 1.38 -22.83
CA GLY A 45 -13.25 0.67 -24.09
C GLY A 45 -12.03 -0.04 -24.72
N ARG A 46 -10.84 0.03 -24.12
CA ARG A 46 -9.69 -0.78 -24.54
C ARG A 46 -9.93 -2.24 -24.18
N LYS A 47 -9.55 -3.14 -25.09
CA LYS A 47 -9.58 -4.58 -24.81
C LYS A 47 -8.60 -4.91 -23.69
N TYR A 48 -9.06 -5.67 -22.70
CA TYR A 48 -8.25 -6.22 -21.63
C TYR A 48 -8.71 -7.66 -21.34
N ASP A 49 -7.85 -8.45 -20.70
CA ASP A 49 -8.22 -9.78 -20.20
C ASP A 49 -8.53 -9.67 -18.69
N PRO A 50 -9.80 -9.82 -18.28
CA PRO A 50 -10.17 -9.69 -16.87
C PRO A 50 -9.50 -10.73 -15.96
N ALA A 51 -9.21 -11.93 -16.47
CA ALA A 51 -8.52 -12.94 -15.68
C ALA A 51 -7.06 -12.54 -15.41
N VAL A 52 -6.39 -11.95 -16.40
CA VAL A 52 -5.03 -11.41 -16.21
C VAL A 52 -5.05 -10.25 -15.23
N GLY A 53 -6.01 -9.33 -15.36
CA GLY A 53 -6.19 -8.23 -14.42
C GLY A 53 -6.38 -8.71 -12.98
N GLN A 54 -7.30 -9.65 -12.76
CA GLN A 54 -7.58 -10.19 -11.43
C GLN A 54 -6.38 -10.92 -10.83
N ILE A 55 -5.67 -11.73 -11.61
CA ILE A 55 -4.43 -12.37 -11.13
C ILE A 55 -3.40 -11.31 -10.72
N ALA A 56 -3.23 -10.26 -11.52
CA ALA A 56 -2.30 -9.18 -11.20
C ALA A 56 -2.67 -8.49 -9.87
N PHE A 57 -3.95 -8.20 -9.62
CA PHE A 57 -4.40 -7.67 -8.34
C PHE A 57 -4.16 -8.63 -7.19
N SER A 58 -4.43 -9.92 -7.37
CA SER A 58 -4.17 -10.92 -6.33
C SER A 58 -2.68 -10.99 -5.98
N VAL A 59 -1.78 -11.02 -6.97
CA VAL A 59 -0.33 -11.00 -6.75
C VAL A 59 0.08 -9.73 -6.00
N ALA A 60 -0.40 -8.57 -6.43
CA ALA A 60 -0.08 -7.29 -5.81
C ALA A 60 -0.58 -7.17 -4.37
N ALA A 61 -1.79 -7.66 -4.07
CA ALA A 61 -2.40 -7.51 -2.76
C ALA A 61 -1.93 -8.56 -1.73
N ILE A 62 -1.67 -9.79 -2.18
CA ILE A 62 -1.38 -10.92 -1.29
C ILE A 62 0.09 -10.91 -0.85
N HIS A 63 1.02 -10.85 -1.80
CA HIS A 63 2.43 -11.09 -1.49
C HIS A 63 3.04 -9.99 -0.61
N THR A 64 2.82 -8.73 -0.94
CA THR A 64 3.38 -7.59 -0.19
C THR A 64 2.87 -7.57 1.25
N THR A 65 1.56 -7.75 1.44
CA THR A 65 0.92 -7.72 2.75
C THR A 65 1.33 -8.91 3.60
N SER A 66 1.37 -10.12 3.02
CA SER A 66 1.73 -11.34 3.76
C SER A 66 3.19 -11.32 4.21
N ASP A 67 4.10 -10.85 3.35
CA ASP A 67 5.52 -10.69 3.67
C ASP A 67 5.73 -9.68 4.81
N MET A 68 5.11 -8.49 4.71
CA MET A 68 5.18 -7.46 5.74
C MET A 68 4.61 -7.95 7.08
N MET A 69 3.44 -8.60 7.07
CA MET A 69 2.83 -9.14 8.29
C MET A 69 3.69 -10.24 8.92
N THR A 70 4.30 -11.09 8.10
CA THR A 70 5.20 -12.15 8.58
C THR A 70 6.42 -11.55 9.26
N GLN A 71 7.05 -10.55 8.63
CA GLN A 71 8.19 -9.87 9.22
C GLN A 71 7.83 -9.16 10.53
N LEU A 72 6.69 -8.46 10.57
CA LEU A 72 6.23 -7.78 11.77
C LEU A 72 6.05 -8.77 12.94
N ILE A 73 5.50 -9.96 12.68
CA ILE A 73 5.38 -10.99 13.72
C ILE A 73 6.75 -11.40 14.25
N TYR A 74 7.74 -11.63 13.37
CA TYR A 74 9.11 -11.93 13.80
C TYR A 74 9.72 -10.80 14.61
N ASP A 75 9.50 -9.55 14.23
CA ASP A 75 10.01 -8.39 14.97
C ASP A 75 9.35 -8.25 16.35
N LEU A 76 8.11 -8.72 16.52
CA LEU A 76 7.40 -8.70 17.80
C LEU A 76 7.73 -9.91 18.70
N CYS A 77 8.24 -11.01 18.15
CA CYS A 77 8.61 -12.19 18.94
C CYS A 77 9.61 -11.83 20.04
N GLY A 78 9.26 -12.18 21.29
CA GLY A 78 10.09 -11.91 22.46
C GLY A 78 10.05 -10.47 22.99
N LYS A 79 9.14 -9.62 22.48
CA LYS A 79 8.95 -8.23 22.93
C LYS A 79 7.58 -8.04 23.60
N ASP A 80 7.37 -8.73 24.72
CA ASP A 80 6.08 -8.77 25.40
C ASP A 80 5.57 -7.38 25.82
N ASP A 81 6.48 -6.51 26.29
CA ASP A 81 6.15 -5.13 26.68
C ASP A 81 5.68 -4.29 25.48
N LEU A 82 6.29 -4.47 24.31
CA LEU A 82 5.86 -3.81 23.07
C LEU A 82 4.51 -4.33 22.61
N VAL A 83 4.30 -5.65 22.63
CA VAL A 83 3.01 -6.25 22.28
C VAL A 83 1.90 -5.74 23.20
N LYS A 84 2.19 -5.57 24.50
CA LYS A 84 1.27 -4.97 25.44
C LYS A 84 0.98 -3.51 25.08
N ALA A 85 2.00 -2.69 24.83
CA ALA A 85 1.81 -1.28 24.45
C ALA A 85 0.97 -1.13 23.17
N LEU A 86 1.20 -1.97 22.15
CA LEU A 86 0.41 -1.98 20.92
C LEU A 86 -1.05 -2.37 21.17
N ARG A 87 -1.29 -3.35 22.05
CA ARG A 87 -2.64 -3.76 22.44
C ARG A 87 -3.36 -2.66 23.21
N ASP A 88 -2.68 -2.02 24.16
CA ASP A 88 -3.23 -0.93 24.95
C ASP A 88 -3.64 0.23 24.03
N GLU A 89 -2.81 0.60 23.05
CA GLU A 89 -3.16 1.60 22.03
C GLU A 89 -4.44 1.23 21.27
N VAL A 90 -4.54 -0.01 20.78
CA VAL A 90 -5.72 -0.48 20.04
C VAL A 90 -6.97 -0.43 20.90
N ILE A 91 -6.88 -0.90 22.16
CA ILE A 91 -8.01 -0.90 23.07
C ILE A 91 -8.47 0.52 23.33
N THR A 92 -7.56 1.45 23.64
CA THR A 92 -7.91 2.86 23.88
C THR A 92 -8.60 3.49 22.66
N VAL A 93 -7.97 3.41 21.49
CA VAL A 93 -8.49 4.04 20.27
C VAL A 93 -9.83 3.45 19.84
N LEU A 94 -9.98 2.12 19.88
CA LEU A 94 -11.20 1.47 19.45
C LEU A 94 -12.33 1.58 20.49
N SER A 95 -12.02 1.75 21.77
CA SER A 95 -13.04 2.00 22.80
C SER A 95 -13.67 3.39 22.66
N GLU A 96 -12.91 4.37 22.18
CA GLU A 96 -13.39 5.73 21.98
C GLU A 96 -14.19 5.89 20.66
N ASP A 97 -13.62 5.44 19.54
CA ASP A 97 -14.17 5.75 18.21
C ASP A 97 -14.87 4.56 17.53
N GLY A 98 -14.66 3.34 18.05
CA GLY A 98 -14.94 2.10 17.33
C GLY A 98 -14.00 1.89 16.14
N LEU A 99 -14.19 0.79 15.41
CA LEU A 99 -13.43 0.50 14.19
C LEU A 99 -13.96 1.32 13.01
N ARG A 100 -13.35 2.50 12.80
CA ARG A 100 -13.64 3.39 11.67
C ARG A 100 -12.33 3.75 10.97
N ARG A 101 -12.43 4.18 9.71
CA ARG A 101 -11.27 4.66 8.94
C ARG A 101 -10.52 5.78 9.67
N THR A 102 -11.24 6.67 10.34
CA THR A 102 -10.67 7.79 11.09
C THR A 102 -9.87 7.32 12.31
N SER A 103 -10.36 6.30 13.02
CA SER A 103 -9.72 5.73 14.20
C SER A 103 -8.35 5.13 13.86
N LEU A 104 -8.20 4.56 12.67
CA LEU A 104 -6.90 3.99 12.23
C LEU A 104 -5.78 5.04 12.20
N TYR A 105 -6.08 6.32 11.96
CA TYR A 105 -5.05 7.37 11.98
C TYR A 105 -4.53 7.68 13.40
N LYS A 106 -5.24 7.24 14.45
CA LYS A 106 -4.82 7.39 15.85
C LYS A 106 -3.91 6.26 16.33
N LEU A 107 -3.77 5.16 15.58
CA LEU A 107 -2.90 4.02 15.90
C LEU A 107 -1.43 4.34 15.55
N LYS A 108 -0.84 5.31 16.25
CA LYS A 108 0.47 5.87 15.93
C LYS A 108 1.62 4.91 16.19
N LEU A 109 1.57 4.17 17.30
CA LEU A 109 2.60 3.20 17.67
C LEU A 109 2.56 1.98 16.76
N ILE A 110 1.37 1.48 16.42
CA ILE A 110 1.23 0.45 15.38
C ILE A 110 1.82 0.91 14.06
N ASP A 111 1.45 2.11 13.58
CA ASP A 111 1.98 2.63 12.31
C ASP A 111 3.51 2.80 12.35
N SER A 112 4.04 3.34 13.44
CA SER A 112 5.49 3.49 13.66
C SER A 112 6.21 2.12 13.66
N THR A 113 5.65 1.13 14.34
CA THR A 113 6.20 -0.24 14.41
C THR A 113 6.19 -0.89 13.03
N MET A 114 5.10 -0.74 12.27
CA MET A 114 4.97 -1.25 10.90
C MET A 114 5.96 -0.60 9.93
N LYS A 115 6.19 0.71 10.08
CA LYS A 115 7.22 1.44 9.31
C LYS A 115 8.62 0.98 9.65
N GLU A 116 8.93 0.79 10.93
CA GLU A 116 10.25 0.33 11.36
C GLU A 116 10.56 -1.08 10.84
N SER A 117 9.59 -1.99 10.91
CA SER A 117 9.73 -3.34 10.34
C SER A 117 10.08 -3.28 8.84
N GLN A 118 9.38 -2.45 8.07
CA GLN A 118 9.65 -2.26 6.64
C GLN A 118 10.95 -1.50 6.36
N ARG A 119 11.41 -0.61 7.25
CA ARG A 119 12.72 0.07 7.10
C ARG A 119 13.86 -0.94 7.21
N LEU A 120 13.82 -1.80 8.24
CA LEU A 120 14.85 -2.82 8.45
C LEU A 120 14.80 -3.96 7.44
N LYS A 121 13.59 -4.30 6.98
CA LYS A 121 13.37 -5.32 5.96
C LYS A 121 12.43 -4.74 4.89
N PRO A 122 12.96 -3.98 3.93
CA PRO A 122 12.15 -3.49 2.83
C PRO A 122 11.77 -4.64 1.91
N MET A 123 10.60 -4.54 1.28
CA MET A 123 10.12 -5.56 0.33
C MET A 123 11.04 -5.73 -0.89
N SER A 124 11.82 -4.71 -1.23
CA SER A 124 12.78 -4.74 -2.32
C SER A 124 13.99 -3.87 -1.99
N ILE A 125 15.18 -4.33 -2.35
CA ILE A 125 16.44 -3.57 -2.20
C ILE A 125 16.54 -2.38 -3.17
N VAL A 126 15.70 -2.37 -4.20
CA VAL A 126 15.61 -1.29 -5.20
C VAL A 126 14.16 -1.03 -5.59
N SER A 127 13.76 0.23 -5.71
CA SER A 127 12.41 0.66 -6.03
C SER A 127 12.39 1.67 -7.19
N MET A 128 11.20 2.19 -7.53
CA MET A 128 11.01 3.25 -8.55
C MET A 128 11.72 2.99 -9.89
N ARG A 129 11.59 1.76 -10.40
CA ARG A 129 12.20 1.36 -11.69
C ARG A 129 11.65 2.23 -12.83
N ARG A 130 12.53 2.88 -13.59
CA ARG A 130 12.20 3.67 -14.79
C ARG A 130 13.23 3.39 -15.88
N VAL A 131 12.83 3.62 -17.13
CA VAL A 131 13.74 3.65 -18.28
C VAL A 131 13.68 5.06 -18.87
N ALA A 132 14.84 5.66 -19.10
CA ALA A 132 14.94 6.97 -19.72
C ALA A 132 14.53 6.87 -21.20
N THR A 133 13.44 7.53 -21.58
CA THR A 133 12.94 7.52 -22.97
C THR A 133 13.67 8.52 -23.87
N SER A 134 14.43 9.42 -23.27
CA SER A 134 15.34 10.38 -23.90
C SER A 134 16.56 10.58 -23.02
N HIS A 135 17.54 11.32 -23.52
CA HIS A 135 18.62 11.84 -22.67
C HIS A 135 18.04 12.83 -21.64
N ILE A 136 18.50 12.74 -20.39
CA ILE A 136 18.03 13.56 -19.26
C ILE A 136 19.25 14.03 -18.47
N SER A 137 19.37 15.34 -18.27
CA SER A 137 20.35 15.95 -17.36
C SER A 137 19.67 16.31 -16.05
N LEU A 138 20.20 15.83 -14.92
CA LEU A 138 19.69 16.16 -13.59
C LEU A 138 20.29 17.48 -13.07
N SER A 139 19.69 18.03 -12.00
CA SER A 139 20.13 19.31 -11.41
C SER A 139 21.53 19.27 -10.81
N ASP A 140 22.03 18.07 -10.49
CA ASP A 140 23.40 17.81 -10.01
C ASP A 140 24.40 17.55 -11.15
N ALA A 141 23.99 17.83 -12.40
CA ALA A 141 24.73 17.55 -13.63
C ALA A 141 24.97 16.06 -13.94
N THR A 142 24.27 15.14 -13.25
CA THR A 142 24.25 13.73 -13.64
C THR A 142 23.53 13.56 -14.97
N GLU A 143 24.21 12.96 -15.94
CA GLU A 143 23.67 12.69 -17.27
C GLU A 143 23.14 11.26 -17.38
N ILE A 144 21.88 11.12 -17.77
CA ILE A 144 21.21 9.83 -17.99
C ILE A 144 21.00 9.66 -19.51
N PRO A 145 21.73 8.77 -20.18
CA PRO A 145 21.52 8.49 -21.59
C PRO A 145 20.14 7.88 -21.86
N LYS A 146 19.65 8.07 -23.08
CA LYS A 146 18.45 7.38 -23.55
C LYS A 146 18.60 5.86 -23.40
N ASP A 147 17.50 5.18 -23.09
CA ASP A 147 17.36 3.73 -22.90
C ASP A 147 18.09 3.19 -21.65
N THR A 148 18.51 4.09 -20.75
CA THR A 148 19.11 3.72 -19.46
C THR A 148 18.05 3.37 -18.43
N SER A 149 18.22 2.25 -17.73
CA SER A 149 17.40 1.87 -16.58
C SER A 149 17.89 2.54 -15.30
N ILE A 150 16.99 3.18 -14.56
CA ILE A 150 17.27 3.81 -13.27
C ILE A 150 16.38 3.21 -12.18
N MET A 151 16.92 3.12 -10.98
CA MET A 151 16.28 2.52 -9.80
C MET A 151 16.79 3.25 -8.55
N ILE A 152 15.96 3.31 -7.50
CA ILE A 152 16.34 3.91 -6.22
C ILE A 152 16.72 2.81 -5.24
N SER A 153 17.93 2.90 -4.68
CA SER A 153 18.43 1.94 -3.69
C SER A 153 17.76 2.14 -2.33
N ALA A 154 17.41 1.04 -1.68
CA ALA A 154 16.94 1.04 -0.29
C ALA A 154 18.09 1.11 0.73
N HIS A 155 19.36 1.14 0.29
CA HIS A 155 20.51 1.08 1.21
C HIS A 155 20.50 2.18 2.29
N ASN A 156 19.98 3.36 1.96
CA ASN A 156 19.86 4.46 2.92
C ASN A 156 19.01 4.09 4.15
N MET A 157 18.16 3.07 4.05
CA MET A 157 17.40 2.58 5.19
C MET A 157 18.30 2.06 6.32
N TRP A 158 19.51 1.58 6.03
CA TRP A 158 20.47 1.09 7.04
C TRP A 158 21.68 2.00 7.24
N ASP A 159 21.63 3.21 6.69
CA ASP A 159 22.70 4.19 6.81
C ASP A 159 22.57 4.95 8.15
N GLU A 160 23.60 4.90 8.99
CA GLU A 160 23.61 5.55 10.31
C GLU A 160 23.64 7.09 10.21
N SER A 161 24.03 7.65 9.07
CA SER A 161 23.93 9.09 8.81
C SER A 161 22.50 9.55 8.56
N VAL A 162 21.61 8.64 8.18
CA VAL A 162 20.18 8.89 7.94
C VAL A 162 19.35 8.47 9.15
N TYR A 163 19.62 7.29 9.72
CA TYR A 163 18.92 6.74 10.87
C TYR A 163 19.90 6.41 12.00
N PRO A 164 19.89 7.13 13.14
CA PRO A 164 20.69 6.74 14.30
C PRO A 164 20.37 5.32 14.75
N ASN A 165 21.38 4.52 15.07
CA ASN A 165 21.24 3.09 15.36
C ASN A 165 20.44 2.35 14.25
N ALA A 166 20.80 2.59 12.98
CA ALA A 166 20.03 2.14 11.82
C ALA A 166 19.78 0.61 11.78
N LYS A 167 20.65 -0.19 12.40
CA LYS A 167 20.52 -1.65 12.41
C LYS A 167 19.64 -2.19 13.53
N GLU A 168 19.27 -1.33 14.48
CA GLU A 168 18.42 -1.69 15.61
C GLU A 168 16.95 -1.46 15.27
N PHE A 169 16.10 -2.37 15.73
CA PHE A 169 14.66 -2.23 15.65
C PHE A 169 14.17 -1.30 16.77
N ASP A 170 13.77 -0.09 16.39
CA ASP A 170 13.15 0.88 17.28
C ASP A 170 11.70 1.15 16.86
N PRO A 171 10.70 0.55 17.54
CA PRO A 171 9.29 0.71 17.18
C PRO A 171 8.76 2.13 17.41
N TYR A 172 9.49 2.97 18.16
CA TYR A 172 9.11 4.36 18.46
C TYR A 172 9.74 5.37 17.48
N ARG A 173 10.61 4.92 16.57
CA ARG A 173 11.41 5.78 15.67
C ARG A 173 10.57 6.80 14.92
N PHE A 174 9.42 6.39 14.38
CA PHE A 174 8.56 7.24 13.56
C PHE A 174 7.44 7.95 14.35
N LEU A 175 7.44 7.85 15.68
CA LEU A 175 6.50 8.61 16.51
C LEU A 175 6.83 10.11 16.56
N TYR A 176 8.11 10.46 16.46
CA TYR A 176 8.55 11.86 16.48
C TYR A 176 8.06 12.63 15.25
N ASP A 177 8.01 11.99 14.09
CA ASP A 177 7.48 12.57 12.85
C ASP A 177 6.01 12.99 13.02
N PHE A 178 5.22 12.25 13.80
CA PHE A 178 3.84 12.64 14.10
C PHE A 178 3.75 13.87 14.99
N LYS A 179 4.62 13.98 16.00
CA LYS A 179 4.65 15.16 16.90
C LYS A 179 5.05 16.42 16.15
N LEU A 180 6.00 16.31 15.21
CA LEU A 180 6.41 17.41 14.35
C LEU A 180 5.28 17.77 13.36
N ALA A 181 4.65 16.79 12.71
CA ALA A 181 3.55 17.02 11.78
C ALA A 181 2.30 17.64 12.45
N GLU A 182 2.01 17.29 13.71
CA GLU A 182 0.93 17.94 14.49
C GLU A 182 1.31 19.36 14.92
N ALA A 183 2.58 19.60 15.28
CA ALA A 183 3.06 20.93 15.63
C ALA A 183 3.05 21.89 14.41
N GLU A 184 3.26 21.37 13.21
CA GLU A 184 3.27 22.12 11.95
C GLU A 184 1.87 22.26 11.31
N ARG A 185 0.84 21.57 11.81
CA ARG A 185 -0.53 21.76 11.31
C ARG A 185 -1.03 23.18 11.61
N PRO A 186 -1.52 23.91 10.59
CA PRO A 186 -2.09 25.24 10.79
C PRO A 186 -3.33 25.16 11.69
N GLU A 187 -3.55 26.19 12.53
CA GLU A 187 -4.53 26.19 13.64
C GLU A 187 -5.98 25.89 13.23
N HIS A 188 -6.32 25.97 11.94
CA HIS A 188 -7.66 25.69 11.43
C HIS A 188 -7.93 24.19 11.14
N GLU A 189 -6.91 23.33 11.25
CA GLU A 189 -7.00 21.87 11.01
C GLU A 189 -6.69 21.03 12.26
N ARG A 190 -6.60 21.66 13.44
CA ARG A 190 -6.41 21.00 14.73
C ARG A 190 -7.72 20.66 15.41
#